data_AF-X0WTZ1-F1
#
_entry.id   AF-X0WTZ1-F1
#
_cell.length_a   1.000
_cell.length_b   1.000
_cell.length_c   1.000
_cell.angle_alpha   90.00
_cell.angle_beta   90.00
_cell.angle_gamma   90.00
#
_symmetry.space_group_name_H-M   'P 1'
#
loop_
_entity.id
_entity.type
_entity.pdbx_description
1 polymer ?
#
loop_
_entity_poly.entity_id
_entity_poly.type
_entity_poly.pdbx_seq_one_letter_code
_entity_poly.pdbx_strand_id
1 'polypeptide(L)'
;MGWTKIEPDLILLSLNPARTNRVIEGICDQTAEKIVAENSGRGGLCCWGIAPTINTGKPTYVIPTFGEYRFTGDSDDDMWFILPVSYLEPLVKGFEHMYKAGWRYPIPRFVEHEPRWPDGMYGWETYEAFNEKKAKGENYEEFKDNWMGTYTDKDWFEK
;
A
#
# COMPACT_ATOMS: atom_id res chain seq x y z
N MET A 1 -15.70 -12.62 -38.76
CA MET A 1 -15.86 -11.73 -37.60
C MET A 1 -14.66 -10.79 -37.62
N GLY A 2 -14.82 -9.58 -38.17
CA GLY A 2 -13.74 -8.61 -38.27
C GLY A 2 -13.67 -7.80 -36.98
N TRP A 3 -12.51 -7.75 -36.32
CA TRP A 3 -12.31 -6.92 -35.15
C TRP A 3 -12.29 -5.45 -35.59
N THR A 4 -13.16 -4.62 -35.01
CA THR A 4 -13.05 -3.16 -35.16
C THR A 4 -11.80 -2.70 -34.45
N LYS A 5 -10.89 -2.02 -35.17
CA LYS A 5 -9.72 -1.38 -34.57
C LYS A 5 -10.18 -0.13 -33.82
N ILE A 6 -10.02 -0.12 -32.50
CA ILE A 6 -10.26 1.05 -31.65
C ILE A 6 -8.89 1.58 -31.22
N GLU A 7 -8.65 2.87 -31.45
CA GLU A 7 -7.47 3.56 -30.92
C GLU A 7 -7.89 4.33 -29.66
N PRO A 8 -7.40 3.96 -28.47
CA PRO A 8 -7.80 4.61 -27.24
C PRO A 8 -7.16 6.00 -27.11
N ASP A 9 -7.90 6.96 -26.57
CA ASP A 9 -7.36 8.29 -26.24
C ASP A 9 -6.71 8.31 -24.84
N LEU A 10 -7.29 7.56 -23.90
CA LEU A 10 -6.92 7.54 -22.49
C LEU A 10 -6.65 6.12 -21.99
N ILE A 11 -5.81 6.05 -20.96
CA ILE A 11 -5.56 4.87 -20.15
C ILE A 11 -6.04 5.18 -18.74
N LEU A 12 -6.84 4.26 -18.18
CA LEU A 12 -7.34 4.34 -16.83
C LEU A 12 -6.75 3.16 -16.04
N LEU A 13 -6.15 3.46 -14.89
CA LEU A 13 -5.50 2.49 -14.02
C LEU A 13 -6.15 2.54 -12.63
N SER A 14 -6.61 1.39 -12.14
CA SER A 14 -7.00 1.22 -10.73
C SER A 14 -5.80 0.65 -9.95
N LEU A 15 -5.32 1.41 -8.98
CA LEU A 15 -4.05 1.22 -8.30
C LEU A 15 -4.21 1.50 -6.79
N ASN A 16 -3.28 1.05 -5.96
CA ASN A 16 -3.21 1.54 -4.58
C ASN A 16 -2.31 2.80 -4.50
N PRO A 17 -2.25 3.52 -3.36
CA PRO A 17 -1.42 4.73 -3.25
C PRO A 17 0.05 4.51 -3.60
N ALA A 18 0.62 3.36 -3.21
CA ALA A 18 2.01 3.05 -3.50
C ALA A 18 2.26 2.82 -5.01
N ARG A 19 1.35 2.13 -5.70
CA ARG A 19 1.41 1.96 -7.17
C ARG A 19 1.12 3.26 -7.92
N THR A 20 0.22 4.09 -7.40
CA THR A 20 -0.07 5.43 -7.93
C THR A 20 1.17 6.32 -7.87
N ASN A 21 1.84 6.37 -6.71
CA ASN A 21 3.11 7.07 -6.57
C ASN A 21 4.16 6.55 -7.57
N ARG A 22 4.20 5.23 -7.79
CA ARG A 22 5.13 4.67 -8.77
C ARG A 22 4.89 5.18 -10.19
N VAL A 23 3.64 5.28 -10.63
CA VAL A 23 3.27 5.87 -11.93
C VAL A 23 3.67 7.34 -12.01
N ILE A 24 3.44 8.10 -10.93
CA ILE A 24 3.85 9.51 -10.84
C ILE A 24 5.37 9.63 -11.03
N GLU A 25 6.16 8.87 -10.27
CA GLU A 25 7.63 8.86 -10.40
C GLU A 25 8.07 8.53 -11.83
N GLY A 26 7.44 7.55 -12.48
CA GLY A 26 7.82 7.14 -13.85
C GLY A 26 7.54 8.21 -14.90
N ILE A 27 6.43 8.93 -14.79
CA ILE A 27 6.15 10.06 -15.68
C ILE A 27 7.11 11.21 -15.38
N CYS A 28 7.23 11.61 -14.11
CA CYS A 28 8.07 12.73 -13.69
C CYS A 28 9.56 12.53 -14.05
N ASP A 29 10.06 11.30 -13.99
CA ASP A 29 11.45 10.96 -14.35
C ASP A 29 11.78 11.30 -15.81
N GLN A 30 10.81 11.15 -16.72
CA GLN A 30 11.01 11.40 -18.14
C GLN A 30 10.55 12.78 -18.59
N THR A 31 9.54 13.37 -17.93
CA THR A 31 8.92 14.63 -18.37
C THR A 31 9.29 15.84 -17.52
N ALA A 32 9.78 15.62 -16.29
CA ALA A 32 9.94 16.65 -15.25
C ALA A 32 8.65 17.46 -14.95
N GLU A 33 7.49 16.96 -15.36
CA GLU A 33 6.20 17.61 -15.13
C GLU A 33 5.60 17.22 -13.78
N LYS A 34 4.93 18.16 -13.12
CA LYS A 34 4.16 17.87 -11.91
C LYS A 34 2.79 17.30 -12.28
N ILE A 35 2.40 16.21 -11.60
CA ILE A 35 1.03 15.69 -11.64
C ILE A 35 0.17 16.49 -10.66
N VAL A 36 -0.92 17.07 -11.16
CA VAL A 36 -1.85 17.89 -10.36
C VAL A 36 -3.20 17.20 -10.33
N ALA A 37 -3.73 16.98 -9.13
CA ALA A 37 -5.04 16.37 -8.93
C ALA A 37 -5.95 17.32 -8.14
N GLU A 38 -7.16 17.52 -8.65
CA GLU A 38 -8.21 18.31 -7.99
C GLU A 38 -9.38 17.38 -7.68
N ASN A 39 -9.89 17.41 -6.45
CA ASN A 39 -10.96 16.53 -6.01
C ASN A 39 -11.92 17.36 -5.13
N SER A 40 -13.23 17.34 -5.44
CA SER A 40 -14.24 18.06 -4.65
C SER A 40 -15.05 17.16 -3.71
N GLY A 41 -14.76 15.85 -3.70
CA GLY A 41 -15.58 14.84 -3.02
C GLY A 41 -16.92 14.55 -3.71
N ARG A 42 -17.18 15.16 -4.89
CA ARG A 42 -18.38 14.93 -5.72
C ARG A 42 -17.96 14.82 -7.19
N GLY A 43 -18.64 14.01 -7.99
CA GLY A 43 -18.36 13.92 -9.44
C GLY A 43 -17.24 12.94 -9.83
N GLY A 44 -16.57 12.31 -8.87
CA GLY A 44 -15.72 11.13 -9.06
C GLY A 44 -14.74 11.17 -10.24
N LEU A 45 -14.48 9.99 -10.79
CA LEU A 45 -13.56 9.72 -11.90
C LEU A 45 -13.95 10.47 -13.18
N CYS A 46 -15.25 10.61 -13.46
CA CYS A 46 -15.70 11.26 -14.69
C CYS A 46 -15.43 12.78 -14.69
N CYS A 47 -15.68 13.47 -13.58
CA CYS A 47 -15.51 14.92 -13.50
C CYS A 47 -14.06 15.35 -13.16
N TRP A 48 -13.33 14.54 -12.38
CA TRP A 48 -12.00 14.93 -11.88
C TRP A 48 -10.83 14.14 -12.48
N GLY A 49 -11.12 13.03 -13.16
CA GLY A 49 -10.12 12.22 -13.87
C GLY A 49 -10.24 12.38 -15.38
N ILE A 50 -11.30 11.82 -15.96
CA ILE A 50 -11.49 11.73 -17.41
C ILE A 50 -11.61 13.12 -18.05
N ALA A 51 -12.56 13.96 -17.59
CA ALA A 51 -12.78 15.26 -18.22
C ALA A 51 -11.54 16.19 -18.15
N PRO A 52 -10.83 16.33 -17.02
CA PRO A 52 -9.62 17.14 -16.95
C PRO A 52 -8.49 16.59 -17.82
N THR A 53 -8.28 15.27 -17.85
CA THR A 53 -7.23 14.68 -18.70
C THR A 53 -7.51 14.90 -20.19
N ILE A 54 -8.77 14.77 -20.64
CA ILE A 54 -9.15 15.10 -22.02
C ILE A 54 -8.89 16.57 -22.33
N ASN A 55 -9.33 17.47 -21.44
CA ASN A 55 -9.26 18.91 -21.68
C ASN A 55 -7.84 19.47 -21.63
N THR A 56 -7.00 18.93 -20.76
CA THR A 56 -5.64 19.44 -20.53
C THR A 56 -4.58 18.66 -21.31
N GLY A 57 -4.89 17.44 -21.74
CA GLY A 57 -3.91 16.50 -22.27
C GLY A 57 -2.88 16.07 -21.22
N LYS A 58 -3.18 16.23 -19.93
CA LYS A 58 -2.25 15.91 -18.83
C LYS A 58 -2.78 14.81 -17.91
N PRO A 59 -1.89 13.93 -17.43
CA PRO A 59 -2.25 12.91 -16.45
C PRO A 59 -2.71 13.51 -15.12
N THR A 60 -3.61 12.80 -14.44
CA THR A 60 -4.12 13.14 -13.10
C THR A 60 -4.51 11.86 -12.34
N TYR A 61 -4.88 12.01 -11.08
CA TYR A 61 -5.41 10.91 -10.27
C TYR A 61 -6.61 11.36 -9.44
N VAL A 62 -7.45 10.39 -9.08
CA VAL A 62 -8.71 10.61 -8.35
C VAL A 62 -8.75 9.71 -7.13
N ILE A 63 -9.13 10.28 -6.00
CA ILE A 63 -9.50 9.53 -4.81
C ILE A 63 -10.93 9.02 -5.02
N PRO A 64 -11.20 7.71 -4.95
CA PRO A 64 -12.53 7.15 -5.20
C PRO A 64 -13.61 7.84 -4.35
N THR A 65 -14.74 8.12 -5.00
CA THR A 65 -15.93 8.68 -4.38
C THR A 65 -17.06 7.64 -4.41
N PHE A 66 -18.25 8.03 -3.95
CA PHE A 66 -19.40 7.13 -3.88
C PHE A 66 -19.68 6.35 -5.19
N GLY A 67 -19.47 6.98 -6.34
CA GLY A 67 -19.69 6.33 -7.64
C GLY A 67 -18.74 5.16 -7.87
N GLU A 68 -17.45 5.36 -7.58
CA GLU A 68 -16.41 4.34 -7.78
C GLU A 68 -16.62 3.14 -6.85
N TYR A 69 -16.87 3.38 -5.56
CA TYR A 69 -17.21 2.31 -4.61
C TYR A 69 -18.48 1.55 -5.03
N ARG A 70 -19.51 2.26 -5.51
CA ARG A 70 -20.82 1.67 -5.79
C ARG A 70 -20.89 0.93 -7.13
N PHE A 71 -20.27 1.48 -8.17
CA PHE A 71 -20.42 1.05 -9.56
C PHE A 71 -19.19 0.33 -10.10
N THR A 72 -18.00 0.74 -9.69
CA THR A 72 -16.74 0.10 -10.10
C THR A 72 -16.32 -0.99 -9.14
N GLY A 73 -16.78 -0.92 -7.88
CA GLY A 73 -16.46 -1.91 -6.84
C GLY A 73 -15.07 -1.70 -6.24
N ASP A 74 -14.60 -0.45 -6.25
CA ASP A 74 -13.32 -0.07 -5.66
C ASP A 74 -13.27 -0.39 -4.16
N SER A 75 -12.08 -0.74 -3.69
CA SER A 75 -11.75 -0.88 -2.27
C SER A 75 -11.28 0.43 -1.65
N ASP A 76 -11.23 0.50 -0.32
CA ASP A 76 -10.78 1.68 0.43
C ASP A 76 -9.33 2.09 0.10
N ASP A 77 -8.54 1.15 -0.41
CA ASP A 77 -7.14 1.37 -0.80
C ASP A 77 -6.96 1.63 -2.30
N ASP A 78 -8.04 1.65 -3.08
CA ASP A 78 -7.95 1.94 -4.51
C ASP A 78 -7.85 3.44 -4.80
N MET A 79 -7.23 3.75 -5.92
CA MET A 79 -7.01 5.05 -6.49
C MET A 79 -7.07 4.91 -8.01
N TRP A 80 -7.65 5.91 -8.68
CA TRP A 80 -7.62 5.96 -10.13
C TRP A 80 -6.52 6.87 -10.62
N PHE A 81 -5.73 6.38 -11.57
CA PHE A 81 -4.80 7.20 -12.34
C PHE A 81 -5.24 7.23 -13.80
N ILE A 82 -5.30 8.41 -14.39
CA ILE A 82 -5.78 8.64 -15.75
C ILE A 82 -4.66 9.35 -16.50
N LEU A 83 -4.30 8.82 -17.67
CA LEU A 83 -3.28 9.42 -18.53
C LEU A 83 -3.68 9.33 -20.01
N PRO A 84 -3.31 10.32 -20.84
CA PRO A 84 -3.39 10.18 -22.28
C PRO A 84 -2.45 9.08 -22.77
N VAL A 85 -2.79 8.41 -23.87
CA VAL A 85 -1.94 7.34 -24.44
C VAL A 85 -0.54 7.83 -24.83
N SER A 86 -0.38 9.12 -25.13
CA SER A 86 0.93 9.75 -25.39
C SER A 86 1.91 9.62 -24.22
N TYR A 87 1.43 9.43 -22.98
CA TYR A 87 2.27 9.25 -21.80
C TYR A 87 2.72 7.80 -21.58
N LEU A 88 2.26 6.83 -22.41
CA LEU A 88 2.63 5.43 -22.23
C LEU A 88 4.13 5.19 -22.45
N GLU A 89 4.69 5.78 -23.51
CA GLU A 89 6.13 5.67 -23.80
C GLU A 89 7.01 6.27 -22.68
N PRO A 90 6.82 7.52 -22.24
CA PRO A 90 7.61 8.06 -21.13
C PRO A 90 7.36 7.28 -19.82
N LEU A 91 6.15 6.80 -19.55
CA LEU A 91 5.89 5.97 -18.37
C LEU A 91 6.74 4.68 -18.36
N VAL A 92 6.79 3.95 -19.48
CA VAL A 92 7.59 2.73 -19.59
C VAL A 92 9.09 3.03 -19.46
N LYS A 93 9.58 4.08 -20.14
CA LYS A 93 10.97 4.50 -20.04
C LYS A 93 11.37 4.89 -18.62
N GLY A 94 10.49 5.61 -17.92
CA GLY A 94 10.70 5.95 -16.51
C GLY A 94 10.76 4.72 -15.61
N PHE A 95 9.88 3.74 -15.81
CA PHE A 95 9.95 2.48 -15.09
C PHE A 95 11.26 1.73 -15.32
N GLU A 96 11.74 1.65 -16.56
CA GLU A 96 13.01 1.02 -16.89
C GLU A 96 14.20 1.75 -16.26
N HIS A 97 14.21 3.08 -16.35
CA HIS A 97 15.27 3.91 -15.78
C HIS A 97 15.32 3.78 -14.25
N MET A 98 14.19 3.95 -13.58
CA MET A 98 14.11 3.80 -12.13
C MET A 98 14.45 2.38 -11.65
N TYR A 99 14.08 1.35 -12.42
CA TYR A 99 14.51 -0.01 -12.14
C TYR A 99 16.04 -0.15 -12.27
N LYS A 100 16.68 0.47 -13.26
CA LYS A 100 18.15 0.48 -13.33
C LYS A 100 18.78 1.27 -12.16
N ALA A 101 18.15 2.36 -11.73
CA ALA A 101 18.61 3.22 -10.64
C ALA A 101 18.42 2.67 -9.22
N GLY A 102 17.82 1.48 -9.06
CA GLY A 102 17.59 0.87 -7.75
C GLY A 102 16.30 1.31 -7.04
N TRP A 103 15.47 2.14 -7.67
CA TRP A 103 14.16 2.51 -7.14
C TRP A 103 13.19 1.35 -7.39
N ARG A 104 12.91 0.57 -6.35
CA ARG A 104 12.15 -0.70 -6.42
C ARG A 104 10.72 -0.53 -5.90
N TYR A 105 9.84 -1.37 -6.44
CA TYR A 105 8.50 -1.61 -5.90
C TYR A 105 8.37 -3.12 -5.60
N PRO A 106 7.88 -3.54 -4.42
CA PRO A 106 7.46 -2.72 -3.28
C PRO A 106 8.57 -1.84 -2.71
N ILE A 107 8.19 -0.71 -2.09
CA ILE A 107 9.15 0.25 -1.51
C ILE A 107 9.84 -0.42 -0.32
N PRO A 108 11.18 -0.55 -0.31
CA PRO A 108 11.88 -1.17 0.80
C PRO A 108 11.71 -0.33 2.06
N ARG A 109 11.30 -0.98 3.14
CA ARG A 109 11.20 -0.34 4.46
C ARG A 109 12.58 -0.35 5.10
N PHE A 110 13.03 0.81 5.55
CA PHE A 110 14.26 0.91 6.30
C PHE A 110 14.02 0.44 7.73
N VAL A 111 14.39 -0.81 8.00
CA VAL A 111 14.25 -1.44 9.31
C VAL A 111 15.65 -1.57 9.90
N GLU A 112 16.21 -0.45 10.37
CA GLU A 112 17.48 -0.44 11.11
C GLU A 112 17.27 -0.73 12.60
N HIS A 113 16.04 -0.63 13.09
CA HIS A 113 15.74 -0.92 14.47
C HIS A 113 15.66 -2.43 14.68
N GLU A 114 16.26 -2.92 15.75
CA GLU A 114 15.94 -4.24 16.25
C GLU A 114 14.45 -4.25 16.63
N PRO A 115 13.67 -5.24 16.15
CA PRO A 115 12.28 -5.38 16.56
C PRO A 115 12.27 -5.63 18.06
N ARG A 116 11.95 -4.59 18.84
CA ARG A 116 11.74 -4.74 20.27
C ARG A 116 10.30 -5.18 20.45
N TRP A 117 10.12 -6.40 20.95
CA TRP A 117 8.79 -6.82 21.37
C TRP A 117 8.30 -5.88 22.48
N PRO A 118 7.02 -5.50 22.49
CA PRO A 118 6.41 -4.94 23.70
C PRO A 118 6.73 -5.86 24.88
N ASP A 119 7.00 -5.33 26.07
CA ASP A 119 7.51 -6.12 27.21
C ASP A 119 6.65 -7.37 27.54
N GLY A 120 5.36 -7.33 27.22
CA GLY A 120 4.46 -8.47 27.38
C GLY A 120 4.55 -9.54 26.30
N MET A 121 5.09 -9.24 25.12
CA MET A 121 4.96 -10.02 23.88
C MET A 121 6.20 -10.89 23.56
N TYR A 122 7.17 -11.00 24.48
CA TYR A 122 8.27 -11.99 24.45
C TYR A 122 7.77 -13.44 24.65
N GLY A 123 6.61 -13.77 24.08
CA GLY A 123 5.84 -14.98 24.32
C GLY A 123 6.51 -16.30 23.92
N TRP A 124 7.59 -16.25 23.13
CA TRP A 124 8.40 -17.44 22.83
C TRP A 124 9.34 -17.81 23.99
N GLU A 125 9.66 -16.85 24.87
CA GLU A 125 10.41 -17.04 26.10
C GLU A 125 9.50 -17.46 27.27
N THR A 126 8.22 -17.74 27.04
CA THR A 126 7.26 -18.03 28.12
C THR A 126 7.64 -19.22 28.98
N TYR A 127 8.24 -20.28 28.43
CA TYR A 127 8.69 -21.42 29.22
C TYR A 127 10.03 -21.15 29.92
N GLU A 128 11.01 -20.61 29.21
CA GLU A 128 12.35 -20.33 29.77
C GLU A 128 12.32 -19.19 30.79
N ALA A 129 11.61 -18.08 30.50
CA ALA A 129 11.40 -16.99 31.42
C ALA A 129 10.53 -17.41 32.62
N PHE A 130 9.54 -18.31 32.43
CA PHE A 130 8.82 -18.91 33.55
C PHE A 130 9.74 -19.75 34.44
N ASN A 131 10.58 -20.59 33.83
CA ASN A 131 11.55 -21.39 34.57
C ASN A 131 12.59 -20.52 35.27
N GLU A 132 13.03 -19.42 34.66
CA GLU A 132 13.96 -18.47 35.27
C GLU A 132 13.32 -17.76 36.47
N LYS A 133 12.08 -17.28 36.34
CA LYS A 133 11.34 -16.67 37.45
C LYS A 133 11.08 -17.65 38.59
N LYS A 134 10.68 -18.89 38.27
CA LYS A 134 10.59 -19.97 39.26
C LYS A 134 11.94 -20.28 39.92
N ALA A 135 13.03 -20.30 39.16
CA ALA A 135 14.37 -20.51 39.69
C ALA A 135 14.84 -19.35 40.60
N LYS A 136 14.38 -18.13 40.34
CA LYS A 136 14.55 -16.97 41.22
C LYS A 136 13.62 -16.96 42.44
N GLY A 137 12.69 -17.93 42.53
CA GLY A 137 11.77 -18.10 43.65
C GLY A 137 10.47 -17.29 43.54
N GLU A 138 10.21 -16.61 42.43
CA GLU A 138 8.97 -15.89 42.19
C GLU A 138 7.81 -16.86 41.96
N ASN A 139 6.68 -16.64 42.62
CA ASN A 139 5.49 -17.47 42.44
C ASN A 139 4.70 -17.00 41.21
N TYR A 140 4.18 -17.93 40.42
CA TYR A 140 3.31 -17.64 39.27
C TYR A 140 2.17 -16.67 39.61
N GLU A 141 1.56 -16.81 40.78
CA GLU A 141 0.47 -15.93 41.21
C GLU A 141 0.88 -14.46 41.38
N GLU A 142 2.18 -14.18 41.54
CA GLU A 142 2.73 -12.84 41.75
C GLU A 142 2.98 -12.08 40.44
N PHE A 143 3.16 -12.80 39.32
CA PHE A 143 3.51 -12.18 38.04
C PHE A 143 2.52 -12.46 36.89
N LYS A 144 1.49 -13.29 37.11
CA LYS A 144 0.49 -13.67 36.10
C LYS A 144 -0.25 -12.47 35.48
N ASP A 145 -0.52 -11.42 36.26
CA ASP A 145 -1.32 -10.27 35.81
C ASP A 145 -0.51 -9.32 34.92
N ASN A 146 0.83 -9.44 34.95
CA ASN A 146 1.77 -8.69 34.12
C ASN A 146 2.36 -9.57 33.00
N TRP A 147 1.82 -10.77 32.79
CA TRP A 147 2.30 -11.73 31.79
C TRP A 147 1.32 -11.80 30.63
N MET A 148 1.77 -11.54 29.39
CA MET A 148 0.92 -11.78 28.20
C MET A 148 1.17 -13.14 27.54
N GLY A 149 1.66 -14.12 28.32
CA GLY A 149 1.67 -15.50 27.87
C GLY A 149 0.23 -15.98 27.66
N THR A 150 -0.17 -16.22 26.41
CA THR A 150 -1.49 -16.74 26.04
C THR A 150 -1.69 -18.22 26.42
N TYR A 151 -0.82 -18.78 27.25
CA TYR A 151 -0.72 -20.22 27.54
C TYR A 151 -0.87 -20.49 29.04
N THR A 152 -1.87 -19.86 29.67
CA THR A 152 -2.19 -20.04 31.09
C THR A 152 -3.13 -21.21 31.37
N ASP A 153 -3.62 -21.93 30.35
CA ASP A 153 -4.28 -23.21 30.58
C ASP A 153 -3.20 -24.27 30.87
N LYS A 154 -3.12 -24.64 32.15
CA LYS A 154 -2.16 -25.55 32.80
C LYS A 154 -2.06 -26.95 32.15
N ASP A 155 -2.91 -27.25 31.18
CA ASP A 155 -3.20 -28.61 30.72
C ASP A 155 -2.36 -29.06 29.50
N TRP A 156 -1.53 -28.18 28.92
CA TRP A 156 -0.79 -28.49 27.68
C TRP A 156 0.55 -29.20 27.90
N PHE A 157 1.17 -29.04 29.07
CA PHE A 157 2.49 -29.62 29.38
C PHE A 157 2.40 -30.89 30.25
N GLU A 158 1.19 -31.36 30.59
CA GLU A 158 0.97 -32.61 31.32
C GLU A 158 0.84 -33.84 30.39
N LYS A 159 1.52 -33.86 29.25
CA LYS A 159 1.64 -35.05 28.39
C LYS A 159 3.08 -35.52 28.24
#